data_AF-A0A660MAP5-F1
#
_entry.id   AF-A0A660MAP5-F1
#
_cell.length_a   1.000
_cell.length_b   1.000
_cell.length_c   1.000
_cell.angle_alpha   90.00
_cell.angle_beta   90.00
_cell.angle_gamma   90.00
#
_symmetry.space_group_name_H-M   'P 1'
#
loop_
_entity.id
_entity.type
_entity.pdbx_description
1 polymer ?
#
loop_
_entity_poly.entity_id
_entity_poly.type
_entity_poly.pdbx_seq_one_letter_code
_entity_poly.pdbx_strand_id
1 'polypeptide(L)' 'QNFRGYWKFGCGRFSEWRNGDGTPINSTNTFFTGMMQFGAVHTTALNDAQVQEIYLAGTK' A
#
# COMPACT_ATOMS: atom_id res chain seq x y z
N GLN A 1 12.87 -5.91 18.68
CA GLN A 1 11.72 -5.43 19.46
C GLN A 1 10.55 -5.28 18.48
N ASN A 2 9.50 -6.10 18.58
CA ASN A 2 8.36 -6.06 17.67
C ASN A 2 7.31 -5.08 18.21
N PHE A 3 7.17 -3.92 17.58
CA PHE A 3 6.10 -2.98 17.91
C PHE A 3 4.85 -3.35 17.11
N ARG A 4 3.70 -3.48 17.79
CA ARG A 4 2.38 -3.46 17.15
C ARG A 4 2.10 -2.01 16.74
N GLY A 5 2.62 -1.61 15.59
CA GLY A 5 2.32 -0.32 14.99
C GLY A 5 1.02 -0.41 14.18
N TYR A 6 0.08 0.50 14.43
CA TYR A 6 -1.00 0.76 13.49
C TYR A 6 -0.43 1.61 12.35
N TRP A 7 -0.26 1.00 11.17
CA TRP A 7 0.14 1.73 9.98
C TRP A 7 -1.10 2.41 9.40
N LYS A 8 -1.10 3.74 9.38
CA LYS A 8 -2.11 4.53 8.67
C LYS A 8 -1.53 4.94 7.32
N PHE A 9 -1.89 4.23 6.26
CA PHE A 9 -1.60 4.68 4.90
C PHE A 9 -2.60 5.77 4.53
N GLY A 10 -2.08 6.98 4.28
CA GLY A 10 -2.87 8.13 3.85
C GLY A 10 -3.16 9.16 4.93
N CYS A 11 -2.48 10.31 4.85
CA CYS A 11 -2.92 11.58 5.44
C CYS A 11 -3.54 12.52 4.38
N GLY A 12 -4.10 11.96 3.31
CA GLY A 12 -4.76 12.72 2.24
C GLY A 12 -6.26 12.91 2.51
N ARG A 13 -6.85 13.93 1.89
CA ARG A 13 -8.32 14.08 1.85
C ARG A 13 -8.91 12.89 1.11
N PHE A 14 -9.58 11.97 1.83
CA PHE A 14 -10.21 10.78 1.24
C PHE A 14 -11.16 11.11 0.08
N SER A 15 -11.77 12.30 0.09
CA SER A 15 -12.61 12.82 -1.00
C SER A 15 -11.88 12.99 -2.35
N GLU A 16 -10.56 13.09 -2.33
CA GLU A 16 -9.73 13.26 -3.54
C GLU A 16 -9.13 11.93 -4.01
N TRP A 17 -9.35 10.84 -3.27
CA TRP A 17 -8.84 9.53 -3.65
C TRP A 17 -9.68 8.92 -4.78
N ARG A 18 -8.99 8.30 -5.72
CA ARG A 18 -9.56 7.66 -6.91
C ARG A 18 -9.16 6.19 -6.93
N ASN A 19 -10.01 5.36 -7.53
CA ASN A 19 -9.67 3.99 -7.90
C ASN A 19 -8.52 3.98 -8.91
N GLY A 20 -7.92 2.81 -9.13
CA GLY A 20 -6.82 2.65 -10.10
C GLY A 20 -7.19 3.01 -11.55
N ASP A 21 -8.49 3.06 -11.87
CA ASP A 21 -9.05 3.50 -13.16
C ASP A 21 -9.37 5.01 -13.22
N GLY A 22 -9.06 5.76 -12.16
CA GLY A 22 -9.32 7.20 -12.06
C GLY A 22 -10.76 7.57 -11.67
N THR A 23 -11.66 6.62 -11.43
CA THR A 23 -13.01 6.92 -10.92
C THR A 23 -12.97 7.32 -9.43
N PRO A 24 -13.88 8.19 -8.94
CA PRO A 24 -13.93 8.53 -7.53
C PRO A 24 -14.17 7.30 -6.64
N ILE A 25 -13.48 7.22 -5.49
CA ILE A 25 -13.80 6.21 -4.48
C ILE A 25 -15.14 6.56 -3.83
N ASN A 26 -16.20 5.82 -4.16
CA ASN A 26 -17.53 5.97 -3.58
C ASN A 26 -17.82 4.86 -2.55
N SER A 27 -16.94 4.72 -1.55
CA SER A 27 -17.06 3.70 -0.50
C SER A 27 -16.85 4.33 0.86
N THR A 28 -17.72 3.98 1.81
CA THR A 28 -17.54 4.31 3.23
C THR A 28 -16.51 3.39 3.91
N ASN A 29 -16.13 2.29 3.27
CA ASN A 29 -15.09 1.37 3.72
C ASN A 29 -13.75 1.80 3.12
N THR A 30 -13.11 2.78 3.77
CA THR A 30 -11.76 3.27 3.41
C THR A 30 -10.65 2.59 4.22
N PHE A 31 -10.97 1.50 4.91
CA PHE A 31 -10.06 0.77 5.78
C PHE A 31 -9.87 -0.66 5.27
N PHE A 32 -8.61 -1.10 5.29
CA PHE A 32 -8.24 -2.48 5.01
C PHE A 32 -8.46 -3.32 6.28
N THR A 33 -9.12 -4.48 6.11
CA THR A 33 -9.31 -5.47 7.18
C THR A 33 -8.63 -6.77 6.75
N GLY A 34 -7.52 -7.12 7.40
CA GLY A 34 -6.75 -8.33 7.10
C GLY A 34 -5.35 -8.29 7.71
N MET A 35 -4.53 -9.29 7.40
CA MET A 35 -3.10 -9.29 7.72
C MET A 35 -2.31 -8.74 6.53
N MET A 36 -1.42 -7.79 6.80
CA MET A 36 -0.51 -7.22 5.80
C MET A 36 0.91 -7.57 6.20
N GLN A 37 1.70 -8.06 5.24
CA GLN A 37 3.11 -8.43 5.43
C GLN A 37 3.94 -7.79 4.32
N PHE A 38 5.20 -7.47 4.62
CA PHE A 38 6.18 -6.96 3.65
C PHE A 38 5.85 -5.61 2.97
N GLY A 39 5.13 -4.71 3.66
CA GLY A 39 4.92 -3.34 3.15
C GLY A 39 6.22 -2.52 3.16
N ALA A 40 6.55 -1.87 2.04
CA ALA A 40 7.73 -1.00 1.88
C ALA A 40 7.36 0.30 1.15
N VAL A 41 8.05 1.39 1.48
CA VAL A 41 7.93 2.69 0.80
C VAL A 41 9.30 3.05 0.24
N HIS A 42 9.36 3.36 -1.06
CA HIS A 42 10.60 3.72 -1.75
C HIS A 42 10.59 5.21 -2.08
N THR A 43 11.73 5.88 -1.89
CA THR A 43 11.93 7.30 -2.24
C THR A 43 12.26 7.50 -3.72
N THR A 44 12.40 6.41 -4.47
CA THR A 44 12.75 6.39 -5.90
C THR A 44 11.77 5.50 -6.66
N ALA A 45 11.55 5.81 -7.94
CA ALA A 45 10.81 4.92 -8.83
C ALA A 45 11.59 3.61 -9.02
N LEU A 46 10.91 2.49 -8.82
CA LEU A 46 11.46 1.16 -9.07
C LEU A 46 11.32 0.81 -10.55
N ASN A 47 12.30 0.10 -11.09
CA ASN A 47 12.18 -0.55 -12.40
C ASN A 47 11.59 -1.96 -12.29
N ASP A 48 11.22 -2.55 -13.42
CA ASP A 48 10.55 -3.86 -13.50
C ASP A 48 11.35 -4.97 -12.80
N ALA A 49 12.68 -4.98 -12.95
CA ALA A 49 13.54 -5.99 -12.33
C ALA A 49 13.53 -5.88 -10.79
N GLN A 50 13.52 -4.66 -10.25
CA GLN A 50 13.44 -4.42 -8.81
C GLN A 50 12.09 -4.84 -8.23
N VAL A 51 11.00 -4.57 -8.96
CA VAL A 51 9.65 -5.02 -8.56
C VAL A 51 9.59 -6.54 -8.53
N GLN A 52 10.15 -7.21 -9.55
CA GLN A 52 10.20 -8.66 -9.61
C GLN A 52 11.01 -9.27 -8.45
N GLU A 53 12.17 -8.69 -8.12
CA GLU A 53 13.00 -9.15 -7.00
C GLU A 53 12.25 -9.05 -5.66
N ILE A 54 11.61 -7.91 -5.38
CA ILE A 54 10.83 -7.70 -4.15
C ILE A 54 9.68 -8.71 -4.05
N TYR A 55 8.98 -8.96 -5.14
CA TYR A 55 7.93 -9.97 -5.19
C TYR A 55 8.47 -11.36 -4.81
N LEU A 56 9.57 -11.79 -5.43
CA LEU A 56 10.17 -13.09 -5.16
C LEU A 56 10.71 -13.20 -3.73
N ALA A 57 11.23 -12.12 -3.15
CA ALA A 57 11.68 -12.11 -1.76
C ALA A 57 10.54 -12.39 -0.75
N GLY A 58 9.31 -11.99 -1.08
CA GLY A 58 8.12 -12.25 -0.26
C GLY A 58 7.49 -13.65 -0.43
N THR A 59 7.96 -14.45 -1.39
CA THR A 59 7.45 -15.81 -1.65
C THR A 59 8.16 -16.92 -0.87
N LYS A 60 9.14 -16.57 -0.02
CA LYS A 60 9.92 -17.52 0.77
C LYS A 60 9.50 -17.53 2.23
#